data_AF-A0A2H0WW19-F1
#
_entry.id   AF-A0A2H0WW19-F1
#
_cell.length_a   1.000
_cell.length_b   1.000
_cell.length_c   1.000
_cell.angle_alpha   90.00
_cell.angle_beta   90.00
_cell.angle_gamma   90.00
#
_symmetry.space_group_name_H-M   'P 1'
#
loop_
_entity.id
_entity.type
_entity.pdbx_description
1 polymer ?
#
loop_
_entity_poly.entity_id
_entity_poly.type
_entity_poly.pdbx_seq_one_letter_code
_entity_poly.pdbx_strand_id
1 'polypeptide(L)'
;MTRIIFITHIFPYIFYFFLWRGTYHSKFQWGVRFLFITLFSLLLFLSPIRFMLHPLVALTVPLVFAASVVFSFLKTGKKPFFSRYDLKEFILCILIAIAVFIGLNVQLPSKQEEARGETVALSFPLKDGKYYVASSGYSKQLSGRITHGTPSERYAVDIIKSSSFTEYLRNFFKTGLSRYPIFGETLYAPCSGIIEDAVDGFGDLIPPERDGKHPAGNHAVISCKGASVLLAHMRKGSVRVRPGDTIQEGQVIGNVGNSGNTDIPHLHIHAVKQTSINVTRIEPLTIVFDGRILKSGDSIEQNQENVLGYAVTQYQLEDKTYTLFVADTQEKWMSGLMDKKKLDGADGMIFIFPDSRSRSFWNKNTYLDLDIYWINQHKVVGKVFLLSIKKTGSVVTISSPSSVDTVIELVRR
;
A
#
# COMPACT_ATOMS: atom_id res chain seq x y z
N MET A 1 14.88 15.91 1.51
CA MET A 1 14.54 16.05 2.95
C MET A 1 14.41 17.51 3.42
N THR A 2 15.39 18.40 3.14
CA THR A 2 15.43 19.79 3.67
C THR A 2 14.20 20.65 3.37
N ARG A 3 13.62 20.55 2.17
CA ARG A 3 12.38 21.28 1.80
C ARG A 3 11.13 20.76 2.50
N ILE A 4 11.00 19.44 2.66
CA ILE A 4 9.85 18.83 3.36
C ILE A 4 9.91 19.20 4.84
N ILE A 5 11.09 19.13 5.45
CA ILE A 5 11.31 19.59 6.82
C ILE A 5 10.94 21.07 6.94
N PHE A 6 11.39 21.93 6.03
CA PHE A 6 11.05 23.35 6.07
C PHE A 6 9.53 23.61 6.00
N ILE A 7 8.83 22.97 5.06
CA ILE A 7 7.38 23.12 4.87
C ILE A 7 6.57 22.58 6.06
N THR A 8 7.05 21.52 6.70
CA THR A 8 6.30 20.83 7.77
C THR A 8 6.72 21.26 9.19
N HIS A 9 7.95 21.75 9.38
CA HIS A 9 8.52 22.06 10.70
C HIS A 9 8.77 23.56 10.93
N ILE A 10 8.84 24.40 9.89
CA ILE A 10 9.12 25.84 10.04
C ILE A 10 7.93 26.67 9.57
N PHE A 11 7.40 26.33 8.40
CA PHE A 11 6.34 27.10 7.75
C PHE A 11 5.06 27.25 8.60
N PRO A 12 4.56 26.25 9.34
CA PRO A 12 3.36 26.41 10.18
C PRO A 12 3.55 27.46 11.28
N TYR A 13 4.73 27.47 11.91
CA TYR A 13 5.06 28.42 12.97
C TYR A 13 5.13 29.86 12.46
N ILE A 14 5.51 30.06 11.20
CA ILE A 14 5.47 31.39 10.55
C ILE A 14 4.02 31.90 10.51
N PHE A 15 3.07 31.08 10.06
CA PHE A 15 1.65 31.46 10.05
C PHE A 15 1.11 31.69 11.47
N TYR A 16 1.49 30.85 12.43
CA TYR A 16 1.07 31.02 13.83
C TYR A 16 1.62 32.30 14.45
N PHE A 17 2.85 32.68 14.08
CA PHE A 17 3.44 33.95 14.46
C PHE A 17 2.69 35.12 13.82
N PHE A 18 2.33 35.04 12.54
CA PHE A 18 1.51 36.07 11.88
C PHE A 18 0.11 36.20 12.49
N LEU A 19 -0.52 35.08 12.90
CA LEU A 19 -1.77 35.11 13.65
C LEU A 19 -1.55 35.79 15.01
N TRP A 20 -0.50 35.42 15.73
CA TRP A 20 -0.26 36.02 17.05
C TRP A 20 0.09 37.52 16.97
N ARG A 21 1.01 37.91 16.09
CA ARG A 21 1.56 39.27 15.99
C ARG A 21 0.78 40.18 15.05
N GLY A 22 -0.22 39.65 14.35
CA GLY A 22 -1.07 40.40 13.43
C GLY A 22 -1.79 41.56 14.10
N THR A 23 -2.01 42.61 13.31
CA THR A 23 -2.96 43.68 13.62
C THR A 23 -4.31 43.35 12.99
N TYR A 24 -5.38 43.71 13.71
CA TYR A 24 -6.76 43.43 13.32
C TYR A 24 -7.56 44.72 13.47
N HIS A 25 -8.39 45.03 12.50
CA HIS A 25 -9.30 46.17 12.54
C HIS A 25 -10.72 45.76 12.94
N SER A 26 -11.06 44.48 12.79
CA SER A 26 -12.37 43.91 13.13
C SER A 26 -12.26 42.48 13.66
N LYS A 27 -13.35 41.99 14.29
CA LYS A 27 -13.48 40.57 14.67
C LYS A 27 -13.59 39.67 13.44
N PHE A 28 -14.26 40.12 12.39
CA PHE A 28 -14.38 39.38 11.13
C PHE A 28 -13.01 39.17 10.46
N GLN A 29 -12.17 40.20 10.40
CA GLN A 29 -10.81 40.10 9.83
C GLN A 29 -9.95 39.06 10.58
N TRP A 30 -10.06 39.03 11.91
CA TRP A 30 -9.41 38.00 12.71
C TRP A 30 -9.97 36.60 12.40
N GLY A 31 -11.31 36.47 12.33
CA GLY A 31 -11.98 35.21 12.03
C GLY A 31 -11.58 34.61 10.68
N VAL A 32 -11.44 35.44 9.64
CA VAL A 32 -10.97 35.01 8.31
C VAL A 32 -9.54 34.46 8.38
N ARG A 33 -8.62 35.18 9.04
CA ARG A 33 -7.23 34.72 9.21
C ARG A 33 -7.15 33.44 10.05
N PHE A 34 -7.94 33.36 11.12
CA PHE A 34 -8.05 32.16 11.94
C PHE A 34 -8.52 30.95 11.13
N LEU A 35 -9.61 31.10 10.37
CA LEU A 35 -10.15 30.02 9.54
C LEU A 35 -9.14 29.57 8.48
N PHE A 36 -8.50 30.51 7.79
CA PHE A 36 -7.48 30.23 6.79
C PHE A 36 -6.31 29.42 7.36
N ILE A 37 -5.75 29.84 8.50
CA ILE A 37 -4.62 29.16 9.15
C ILE A 37 -5.04 27.80 9.72
N THR A 38 -6.27 27.67 10.22
CA THR A 38 -6.83 26.40 10.70
C THR A 38 -6.93 25.39 9.56
N LEU A 39 -7.53 25.77 8.43
CA LEU A 39 -7.66 24.91 7.25
C LEU A 39 -6.29 24.52 6.68
N PHE A 40 -5.37 25.48 6.58
CA PHE A 40 -4.00 25.21 6.15
C PHE A 40 -3.27 24.22 7.08
N SER A 41 -3.44 24.38 8.39
CA SER A 41 -2.84 23.46 9.37
C SER A 41 -3.44 22.06 9.25
N LEU A 42 -4.76 21.94 9.12
CA LEU A 42 -5.45 20.66 8.91
C LEU A 42 -4.94 19.94 7.66
N LEU A 43 -4.74 20.67 6.56
CA LEU A 43 -4.20 20.09 5.32
C LEU A 43 -2.81 19.47 5.54
N LEU A 44 -1.93 20.15 6.29
CA LEU A 44 -0.61 19.62 6.63
C LEU A 44 -0.69 18.38 7.54
N PHE A 45 -1.61 18.38 8.52
CA PHE A 45 -1.80 17.25 9.45
C PHE A 45 -2.45 16.01 8.79
N LEU A 46 -3.26 16.21 7.77
CA LEU A 46 -3.93 15.12 7.03
C LEU A 46 -3.08 14.57 5.87
N SER A 47 -2.01 15.27 5.47
CA SER A 47 -1.11 14.84 4.40
C SER A 47 -0.34 13.55 4.77
N PRO A 48 -0.11 12.61 3.81
CA PRO A 48 0.75 11.44 4.01
C PRO A 48 2.18 11.80 4.46
N ILE A 49 2.64 13.03 4.19
CA ILE A 49 3.96 13.53 4.58
C ILE A 49 4.11 13.67 6.11
N ARG A 50 3.00 13.61 6.87
CA ARG A 50 2.98 13.71 8.34
C ARG A 50 3.84 12.67 9.06
N PHE A 51 4.14 11.51 8.44
CA PHE A 51 5.02 10.49 9.05
C PHE A 51 6.50 10.92 9.12
N MET A 52 6.85 12.01 8.42
CA MET A 52 8.16 12.64 8.54
C MET A 52 8.24 13.66 9.70
N LEU A 53 7.12 13.95 10.38
CA LEU A 53 7.11 14.88 11.52
C LEU A 53 7.72 14.21 12.74
N HIS A 54 8.74 14.84 13.31
CA HIS A 54 9.29 14.41 14.59
C HIS A 54 8.21 14.48 15.70
N PRO A 55 8.10 13.50 16.63
CA PRO A 55 7.05 13.48 17.67
C PRO A 55 6.94 14.78 18.49
N LEU A 56 8.09 15.41 18.78
CA LEU A 56 8.12 16.73 19.45
C LEU A 56 7.37 17.81 18.66
N VAL A 57 7.50 17.83 17.34
CA VAL A 57 6.82 18.80 16.47
C VAL A 57 5.32 18.55 16.46
N ALA A 58 4.91 17.28 16.46
CA ALA A 58 3.50 16.92 16.52
C ALA A 58 2.83 17.36 17.85
N LEU A 59 3.59 17.49 18.93
CA LEU A 59 3.13 18.03 20.22
C LEU A 59 3.16 19.57 20.25
N THR A 60 4.22 20.20 19.75
CA THR A 60 4.40 21.65 19.86
C THR A 60 3.53 22.43 18.89
N VAL A 61 3.25 21.91 17.68
CA VAL A 61 2.44 22.59 16.67
C VAL A 61 1.03 22.93 17.18
N PRO A 62 0.24 21.99 17.75
CA PRO A 62 -1.09 22.30 18.29
C PRO A 62 -1.05 23.27 19.48
N LEU A 63 -0.04 23.15 20.36
CA LEU A 63 0.10 24.01 21.53
C LEU A 63 0.42 25.46 21.13
N VAL A 64 1.38 25.65 20.21
CA VAL A 64 1.72 26.98 19.70
C VAL A 64 0.55 27.57 18.91
N PHE A 65 -0.16 26.76 18.13
CA PHE A 65 -1.37 27.21 17.43
C PHE A 65 -2.44 27.69 18.43
N ALA A 66 -2.76 26.89 19.45
CA ALA A 66 -3.74 27.25 20.47
C ALA A 66 -3.34 28.53 21.22
N ALA A 67 -2.07 28.67 21.60
CA ALA A 67 -1.55 29.89 22.22
C ALA A 67 -1.69 31.11 21.28
N SER A 68 -1.31 30.96 20.01
CA SER A 68 -1.47 32.03 19.00
C SER A 68 -2.92 32.46 18.82
N VAL A 69 -3.87 31.51 18.83
CA VAL A 69 -5.31 31.80 18.75
C VAL A 69 -5.76 32.60 19.96
N VAL A 70 -5.43 32.16 21.18
CA VAL A 70 -5.80 32.87 22.42
C VAL A 70 -5.23 34.29 22.44
N PHE A 71 -3.91 34.44 22.26
CA PHE A 71 -3.27 35.76 22.34
C PHE A 71 -3.67 36.71 21.21
N SER A 72 -3.99 36.19 20.03
CA SER A 72 -4.51 37.02 18.92
C SER A 72 -5.96 37.42 19.15
N PHE A 73 -6.80 36.52 19.64
CA PHE A 73 -8.22 36.79 19.92
C PHE A 73 -8.38 37.89 20.97
N LEU A 74 -7.57 37.87 22.03
CA LEU A 74 -7.59 38.89 23.08
C LEU A 74 -7.39 40.33 22.54
N LYS A 75 -6.69 40.48 21.40
CA LYS A 75 -6.48 41.80 20.73
C LYS A 75 -7.74 42.33 20.02
N THR A 76 -8.75 41.50 19.84
CA THR A 76 -9.99 41.85 19.12
C THR A 76 -11.13 42.34 20.03
N GLY A 77 -10.97 42.24 21.35
CA GLY A 77 -12.07 42.40 22.32
C GLY A 77 -12.90 43.67 22.16
N LYS A 78 -12.25 44.83 21.99
CA LYS A 78 -12.92 46.15 21.82
C LYS A 78 -13.12 46.57 20.35
N LYS A 79 -12.85 45.69 19.39
CA LYS A 79 -12.91 46.04 17.96
C LYS A 79 -14.30 45.79 17.38
N PRO A 80 -14.71 46.56 16.36
CA PRO A 80 -16.00 46.36 15.70
C PRO A 80 -16.07 44.99 15.02
N PHE A 81 -17.29 44.52 14.75
CA PHE A 81 -17.45 43.23 14.06
C PHE A 81 -16.97 43.30 12.61
N PHE A 82 -17.25 44.39 11.90
CA PHE A 82 -16.76 44.67 10.54
C PHE A 82 -15.90 45.93 10.47
N SER A 83 -15.02 46.00 9.47
CA SER A 83 -14.24 47.18 9.09
C SER A 83 -14.12 47.33 7.57
N ARG A 84 -13.76 48.53 7.11
CA ARG A 84 -13.49 48.82 5.69
C ARG A 84 -12.34 48.00 5.07
N TYR A 85 -11.53 47.32 5.89
CA TYR A 85 -10.39 46.52 5.46
C TYR A 85 -10.75 45.04 5.23
N ASP A 86 -11.95 44.61 5.64
CA ASP A 86 -12.33 43.20 5.72
C ASP A 86 -12.36 42.52 4.35
N LEU A 87 -12.89 43.21 3.33
CA LEU A 87 -12.96 42.67 1.97
C LEU A 87 -11.57 42.46 1.35
N LYS A 88 -10.65 43.40 1.58
CA LYS A 88 -9.27 43.30 1.06
C LYS A 88 -8.54 42.11 1.69
N GLU A 89 -8.71 41.91 2.99
CA GLU A 89 -8.08 40.81 3.70
C GLU A 89 -8.66 39.45 3.29
N PHE A 90 -9.99 39.39 3.12
CA PHE A 90 -10.67 38.21 2.62
C PHE A 90 -10.17 37.80 1.23
N ILE A 91 -10.06 38.77 0.31
CA ILE A 91 -9.51 38.53 -1.03
C ILE A 91 -8.05 38.08 -0.95
N LEU A 92 -7.22 38.71 -0.11
CA LEU A 92 -5.82 38.31 0.06
C LEU A 92 -5.70 36.86 0.55
N CYS A 93 -6.47 36.47 1.56
CA CYS A 93 -6.48 35.08 2.05
C CYS A 93 -6.92 34.10 0.96
N ILE A 94 -7.91 34.45 0.14
CA ILE A 94 -8.33 33.62 -1.01
C ILE A 94 -7.21 33.51 -2.05
N LEU A 95 -6.55 34.61 -2.41
CA LEU A 95 -5.46 34.60 -3.38
C LEU A 95 -4.27 33.76 -2.89
N ILE A 96 -3.92 33.86 -1.60
CA ILE A 96 -2.89 33.00 -0.99
C ILE A 96 -3.35 31.54 -0.99
N ALA A 97 -4.61 31.25 -0.65
CA ALA A 97 -5.17 29.90 -0.70
C ALA A 97 -5.08 29.30 -2.10
N ILE A 98 -5.45 30.07 -3.13
CA ILE A 98 -5.35 29.68 -4.53
C ILE A 98 -3.90 29.50 -4.94
N ALA A 99 -2.99 30.41 -4.58
CA ALA A 99 -1.56 30.29 -4.90
C ALA A 99 -0.91 29.08 -4.23
N VAL A 100 -1.29 28.76 -2.99
CA VAL A 100 -0.87 27.54 -2.29
C VAL A 100 -1.49 26.31 -2.93
N PHE A 101 -2.78 26.33 -3.26
CA PHE A 101 -3.47 25.22 -3.94
C PHE A 101 -2.84 24.94 -5.30
N ILE A 102 -2.58 25.98 -6.10
CA ILE A 102 -1.84 25.90 -7.35
C ILE A 102 -0.41 25.43 -7.06
N GLY A 103 0.32 25.97 -6.09
CA GLY A 103 1.69 25.52 -5.78
C GLY A 103 1.79 24.06 -5.34
N LEU A 104 0.76 23.53 -4.66
CA LEU A 104 0.67 22.13 -4.24
C LEU A 104 0.18 21.20 -5.35
N ASN A 105 -0.70 21.67 -6.25
CA ASN A 105 -1.34 20.87 -7.30
C ASN A 105 -0.77 21.12 -8.71
N VAL A 106 0.06 22.15 -8.91
CA VAL A 106 0.92 22.29 -10.08
C VAL A 106 1.99 21.22 -9.91
N GLN A 107 1.61 20.02 -10.33
CA GLN A 107 2.54 19.09 -10.92
C GLN A 107 3.15 19.86 -12.09
N LEU A 108 4.34 20.45 -11.87
CA LEU A 108 5.19 20.84 -12.99
C LEU A 108 5.20 19.63 -13.92
N PRO A 109 4.81 19.77 -15.20
CA PRO A 109 4.70 18.64 -16.10
C PRO A 109 6.05 17.93 -16.09
N SER A 110 6.14 16.85 -15.31
CA SER A 110 7.30 15.98 -15.36
C SER A 110 7.21 15.44 -16.77
N LYS A 111 8.20 15.77 -17.61
CA LYS A 111 8.38 15.02 -18.86
C LYS A 111 8.40 13.55 -18.44
N GLN A 112 7.28 12.87 -18.66
CA GLN A 112 7.15 11.46 -18.38
C GLN A 112 8.18 10.81 -19.29
N GLU A 113 9.21 10.19 -18.71
CA GLU A 113 9.82 9.11 -19.44
C GLU A 113 8.77 8.01 -19.44
N GLU A 114 8.12 7.82 -20.59
CA GLU A 114 7.57 6.51 -20.92
C GLU A 114 8.63 5.48 -20.55
N ALA A 115 8.23 4.37 -19.93
CA ALA A 115 9.13 3.28 -19.56
C ALA A 115 9.91 2.82 -20.80
N ARG A 116 11.06 3.43 -21.04
CA ARG A 116 11.99 3.09 -22.12
C ARG A 116 12.97 2.11 -21.52
N GLY A 117 12.56 0.85 -21.42
CA GLY A 117 13.37 -0.21 -20.89
C GLY A 117 12.64 -1.54 -20.91
N GLU A 118 13.42 -2.62 -20.90
CA GLU A 118 12.88 -3.96 -20.67
C GLU A 118 12.17 -4.01 -19.30
N THR A 119 11.11 -4.82 -19.24
CA THR A 119 10.26 -4.94 -18.06
C THR A 119 10.41 -6.32 -17.42
N VAL A 120 10.14 -6.39 -16.12
CA VAL A 120 9.94 -7.63 -15.39
C VAL A 120 8.61 -7.57 -14.66
N ALA A 121 7.78 -8.59 -14.87
CA ALA A 121 6.49 -8.72 -14.20
C ALA A 121 6.68 -9.39 -12.84
N LEU A 122 6.29 -8.71 -11.76
CA LEU A 122 6.42 -9.17 -10.38
C LEU A 122 5.07 -9.08 -9.68
N SER A 123 4.82 -9.95 -8.70
CA SER A 123 3.71 -9.76 -7.77
C SER A 123 4.07 -8.75 -6.69
N PHE A 124 3.08 -8.06 -6.13
CA PHE A 124 3.33 -7.10 -5.06
C PHE A 124 3.78 -7.82 -3.76
N PRO A 125 4.96 -7.50 -3.20
CA PRO A 125 5.63 -8.33 -2.17
C PRO A 125 5.12 -8.10 -0.73
N LEU A 126 4.01 -7.38 -0.57
CA LEU A 126 3.40 -7.04 0.71
C LEU A 126 1.91 -7.39 0.65
N LYS A 127 1.34 -7.87 1.74
CA LYS A 127 -0.09 -8.20 1.83
C LYS A 127 -0.76 -7.36 2.92
N ASP A 128 -2.07 -7.37 2.95
CA ASP A 128 -2.86 -6.96 4.12
C ASP A 128 -2.61 -5.52 4.57
N GLY A 129 -2.94 -4.57 3.71
CA GLY A 129 -2.93 -3.16 4.06
C GLY A 129 -2.98 -2.21 2.88
N LYS A 130 -3.02 -0.92 3.23
CA LYS A 130 -2.86 0.16 2.27
C LYS A 130 -1.41 0.61 2.26
N TYR A 131 -0.79 0.61 1.10
CA TYR A 131 0.58 0.99 0.84
C TYR A 131 0.64 2.23 -0.05
N TYR A 132 1.76 2.93 0.02
CA TYR A 132 2.02 4.15 -0.74
C TYR A 132 3.45 4.12 -1.28
N VAL A 133 3.60 4.55 -2.53
CA VAL A 133 4.90 4.69 -3.19
C VAL A 133 5.51 6.01 -2.77
N ALA A 134 6.46 5.96 -1.84
CA ALA A 134 7.14 7.13 -1.32
C ALA A 134 8.10 7.74 -2.35
N SER A 135 8.81 6.87 -3.08
CA SER A 135 9.72 7.24 -4.16
C SER A 135 9.69 6.15 -5.23
N SER A 136 9.90 6.57 -6.47
CA SER A 136 9.96 5.70 -7.63
C SER A 136 10.79 6.38 -8.71
N GLY A 137 11.73 5.60 -9.24
CA GLY A 137 12.62 6.02 -10.34
C GLY A 137 11.90 6.46 -11.62
N TYR A 138 10.62 6.12 -11.78
CA TYR A 138 9.79 6.55 -12.94
C TYR A 138 9.28 7.98 -12.85
N SER A 139 9.35 8.61 -11.67
CA SER A 139 8.86 9.97 -11.48
C SER A 139 10.02 10.97 -11.57
N LYS A 140 10.01 11.82 -12.61
CA LYS A 140 10.86 13.03 -12.67
C LYS A 140 10.34 14.12 -11.73
N GLN A 141 9.83 13.76 -10.55
CA GLN A 141 9.71 14.73 -9.48
C GLN A 141 11.10 14.99 -8.90
N LEU A 142 11.29 16.23 -8.46
CA LEU A 142 12.53 16.85 -8.00
C LEU A 142 13.31 16.12 -6.88
N SER A 143 12.89 14.92 -6.46
CA SER A 143 13.59 13.99 -5.57
C SER A 143 14.55 13.03 -6.29
N GLY A 144 14.48 12.89 -7.62
CA GLY A 144 15.31 11.96 -8.42
C GLY A 144 16.83 12.21 -8.41
N ARG A 145 17.32 13.04 -7.49
CA ARG A 145 18.75 13.22 -7.17
C ARG A 145 19.13 12.78 -5.76
N ILE A 146 18.20 12.30 -4.93
CA ILE A 146 18.45 12.11 -3.48
C ILE A 146 18.47 10.64 -3.01
N THR A 147 17.92 9.65 -3.73
CA THR A 147 17.90 8.26 -3.22
C THR A 147 18.52 7.20 -4.13
N HIS A 148 18.43 7.33 -5.46
CA HIS A 148 18.92 6.30 -6.40
C HIS A 148 20.12 6.81 -7.20
N GLY A 149 21.29 6.74 -6.58
CA GLY A 149 22.54 7.29 -7.14
C GLY A 149 23.25 6.35 -8.12
N THR A 150 22.86 5.07 -8.14
CA THR A 150 23.54 4.01 -8.91
C THR A 150 22.72 3.59 -10.13
N PRO A 151 23.37 3.12 -11.22
CA PRO A 151 22.66 2.65 -12.41
C PRO A 151 21.65 1.51 -12.15
N SER A 152 21.92 0.64 -11.17
CA SER A 152 21.01 -0.47 -10.76
C SER A 152 19.69 0.05 -10.20
N GLU A 153 19.71 1.16 -9.47
CA GLU A 153 18.55 1.67 -8.75
C GLU A 153 17.69 2.62 -9.57
N ARG A 154 18.01 2.83 -10.86
CA ARG A 154 17.30 3.79 -11.73
C ARG A 154 15.78 3.63 -11.70
N TYR A 155 15.31 2.40 -11.55
CA TYR A 155 13.89 2.04 -11.54
C TYR A 155 13.45 1.43 -10.20
N ALA A 156 14.19 1.73 -9.12
CA ALA A 156 13.83 1.30 -7.78
C ALA A 156 12.52 1.94 -7.32
N VAL A 157 11.84 1.24 -6.41
CA VAL A 157 10.57 1.64 -5.81
C VAL A 157 10.68 1.52 -4.29
N ASP A 158 10.37 2.62 -3.60
CA ASP A 158 10.33 2.69 -2.14
C ASP A 158 8.88 2.71 -1.68
N ILE A 159 8.48 1.68 -0.93
CA ILE A 159 7.10 1.44 -0.50
C ILE A 159 6.99 1.61 1.01
N ILE A 160 5.98 2.37 1.45
CA ILE A 160 5.63 2.55 2.86
C ILE A 160 4.17 2.12 3.12
N LYS A 161 3.86 1.74 4.37
CA LYS A 161 2.49 1.41 4.78
C LYS A 161 1.75 2.68 5.20
N SER A 162 0.62 2.93 4.55
CA SER A 162 -0.31 4.00 4.90
C SER A 162 -1.01 3.64 6.20
N SER A 163 -1.24 4.63 7.06
CA SER A 163 -1.93 4.44 8.34
C SER A 163 -3.22 5.22 8.39
N SER A 164 -4.25 4.58 8.92
CA SER A 164 -5.49 5.28 9.27
C SER A 164 -5.21 6.36 10.31
N PHE A 165 -6.12 7.34 10.43
CA PHE A 165 -6.02 8.35 11.49
C PHE A 165 -5.98 7.73 12.89
N THR A 166 -6.74 6.67 13.13
CA THR A 166 -6.76 5.91 14.38
C THR A 166 -5.42 5.25 14.69
N GLU A 167 -4.78 4.68 13.68
CA GLU A 167 -3.48 4.01 13.82
C GLU A 167 -2.35 5.01 14.07
N TYR A 168 -2.43 6.19 13.46
CA TYR A 168 -1.56 7.31 13.79
C TYR A 168 -1.69 7.70 15.28
N LEU A 169 -2.92 7.85 15.79
CA LEU A 169 -3.13 8.17 17.22
C LEU A 169 -2.58 7.09 18.14
N ARG A 170 -2.75 5.81 17.79
CA ARG A 170 -2.21 4.68 18.54
C ARG A 170 -0.67 4.69 18.57
N ASN A 171 -0.05 5.10 17.49
CA ASN A 171 1.41 5.12 17.35
C ASN A 171 2.05 6.43 17.82
N PHE A 172 1.26 7.44 18.20
CA PHE A 172 1.74 8.78 18.56
C PHE A 172 2.76 8.77 19.72
N PHE A 173 2.53 7.92 20.73
CA PHE A 173 3.42 7.80 21.89
C PHE A 173 4.50 6.73 21.72
N LYS A 174 4.51 5.99 20.60
CA LYS A 174 5.53 4.96 20.37
C LYS A 174 6.87 5.59 20.02
N THR A 175 7.92 5.05 20.64
CA THR A 175 9.30 5.41 20.35
C THR A 175 9.97 4.32 19.51
N GLY A 176 11.10 4.66 18.88
CA GLY A 176 11.86 3.75 18.04
C GLY A 176 11.12 3.35 16.76
N LEU A 177 11.45 2.17 16.24
CA LEU A 177 11.01 1.70 14.92
C LEU A 177 9.54 1.25 14.88
N SER A 178 9.00 0.83 16.04
CA SER A 178 7.61 0.37 16.17
C SER A 178 6.54 1.44 15.88
N ARG A 179 6.94 2.71 15.75
CA ARG A 179 6.07 3.82 15.35
C ARG A 179 5.76 3.84 13.85
N TYR A 180 6.60 3.18 13.04
CA TYR A 180 6.44 3.10 11.59
C TYR A 180 5.62 1.86 11.24
N PRO A 181 4.42 1.99 10.65
CA PRO A 181 3.53 0.84 10.48
C PRO A 181 4.06 -0.24 9.55
N ILE A 182 4.97 0.12 8.64
CA ILE A 182 5.59 -0.89 7.77
C ILE A 182 6.67 -1.71 8.49
N PHE A 183 7.22 -1.22 9.62
CA PHE A 183 8.29 -1.93 10.31
C PHE A 183 7.78 -3.26 10.88
N GLY A 184 8.38 -4.36 10.46
CA GLY A 184 7.98 -5.73 10.82
C GLY A 184 6.94 -6.35 9.89
N GLU A 185 6.44 -5.65 8.86
CA GLU A 185 5.52 -6.23 7.88
C GLU A 185 6.17 -7.43 7.17
N THR A 186 5.37 -8.44 6.86
CA THR A 186 5.83 -9.67 6.23
C THR A 186 6.15 -9.42 4.75
N LEU A 187 7.33 -9.83 4.33
CA LEU A 187 7.77 -9.79 2.94
C LEU A 187 7.57 -11.15 2.27
N TYR A 188 6.96 -11.09 1.09
CA TYR A 188 6.69 -12.24 0.24
C TYR A 188 7.53 -12.19 -1.03
N ALA A 189 7.92 -13.36 -1.53
CA ALA A 189 8.62 -13.50 -2.79
C ALA A 189 7.78 -12.94 -3.96
N PRO A 190 8.25 -11.93 -4.69
CA PRO A 190 7.52 -11.32 -5.81
C PRO A 190 7.51 -12.17 -7.10
N CYS A 191 8.23 -13.30 -7.09
CA CYS A 191 8.32 -14.24 -8.19
C CYS A 191 8.89 -15.59 -7.70
N SER A 192 8.55 -16.67 -8.40
CA SER A 192 9.23 -17.96 -8.22
C SER A 192 10.62 -17.93 -8.84
N GLY A 193 11.63 -18.46 -8.15
CA GLY A 193 13.01 -18.36 -8.59
C GLY A 193 14.01 -18.98 -7.64
N ILE A 194 15.27 -18.59 -7.78
CA ILE A 194 16.39 -19.04 -6.95
C ILE A 194 16.97 -17.82 -6.22
N ILE A 195 17.31 -17.97 -4.95
CA ILE A 195 18.00 -16.92 -4.19
C ILE A 195 19.46 -16.84 -4.65
N GLU A 196 19.86 -15.70 -5.20
CA GLU A 196 21.25 -15.42 -5.60
C GLU A 196 22.09 -14.99 -4.39
N ASP A 197 21.54 -14.12 -3.55
CA ASP A 197 22.19 -13.61 -2.35
C ASP A 197 21.17 -13.37 -1.24
N ALA A 198 21.58 -13.55 0.01
CA ALA A 198 20.76 -13.25 1.18
C ALA A 198 21.66 -12.92 2.36
N VAL A 199 21.43 -11.74 2.96
CA VAL A 199 22.23 -11.23 4.06
C VAL A 199 21.34 -10.85 5.23
N ASP A 200 21.74 -11.29 6.43
CA ASP A 200 21.11 -10.94 7.70
C ASP A 200 22.18 -10.60 8.76
N GLY A 201 21.76 -9.96 9.86
CA GLY A 201 22.58 -9.68 11.03
C GLY A 201 22.86 -8.19 11.28
N PHE A 202 22.66 -7.32 10.28
CA PHE A 202 22.77 -5.88 10.45
C PHE A 202 21.65 -5.33 11.33
N GLY A 203 21.99 -4.40 12.23
CA GLY A 203 21.04 -3.77 13.13
C GLY A 203 20.02 -2.90 12.40
N ASP A 204 18.77 -2.92 12.86
CA ASP A 204 17.78 -1.91 12.46
C ASP A 204 18.08 -0.61 13.23
N LEU A 205 18.53 0.42 12.52
CA LEU A 205 18.99 1.68 13.11
C LEU A 205 17.81 2.63 13.33
N ILE A 206 17.75 3.34 14.45
CA ILE A 206 16.66 4.28 14.73
C ILE A 206 16.98 5.60 14.00
N PRO A 207 16.07 6.13 13.15
CA PRO A 207 16.31 7.40 12.47
C PRO A 207 16.69 8.53 13.46
N PRO A 208 17.71 9.34 13.17
CA PRO A 208 18.36 9.51 11.86
C PRO A 208 19.60 8.64 11.61
N GLU A 209 19.88 7.64 12.45
CA GLU A 209 21.02 6.74 12.27
C GLU A 209 20.86 5.88 11.01
N ARG A 210 21.98 5.66 10.29
CA ARG A 210 22.04 4.90 9.03
C ARG A 210 23.42 4.28 8.82
N ASP A 211 23.48 3.19 8.06
CA ASP A 211 24.72 2.51 7.72
C ASP A 211 25.10 2.72 6.25
N GLY A 212 25.92 3.74 5.99
CA GLY A 212 26.42 4.03 4.65
C GLY A 212 27.43 3.02 4.10
N LYS A 213 27.98 2.12 4.94
CA LYS A 213 28.93 1.08 4.50
C LYS A 213 28.20 -0.14 3.93
N HIS A 214 26.99 -0.41 4.41
CA HIS A 214 26.15 -1.51 3.96
C HIS A 214 24.81 -0.97 3.42
N PRO A 215 24.80 -0.35 2.23
CA PRO A 215 23.65 0.42 1.76
C PRO A 215 22.33 -0.38 1.73
N ALA A 216 22.36 -1.63 1.27
CA ALA A 216 21.17 -2.50 1.23
C ALA A 216 20.78 -3.07 2.61
N GLY A 217 21.68 -3.06 3.60
CA GLY A 217 21.47 -3.71 4.89
C GLY A 217 21.21 -5.21 4.77
N ASN A 218 20.30 -5.73 5.58
CA ASN A 218 19.79 -7.10 5.40
C ASN A 218 18.89 -7.13 4.15
N HIS A 219 19.06 -8.14 3.30
CA HIS A 219 18.39 -8.17 2.00
C HIS A 219 18.30 -9.59 1.44
N ALA A 220 17.51 -9.75 0.39
CA ALA A 220 17.46 -10.93 -0.46
C ALA A 220 17.51 -10.51 -1.94
N VAL A 221 18.25 -11.27 -2.75
CA VAL A 221 18.31 -11.13 -4.20
C VAL A 221 17.76 -12.40 -4.84
N ILE A 222 16.75 -12.25 -5.69
CA ILE A 222 16.02 -13.36 -6.32
C ILE A 222 16.30 -13.35 -7.83
N SER A 223 16.85 -14.45 -8.35
CA SER A 223 16.92 -14.74 -9.77
C SER A 223 15.57 -15.28 -10.26
N CYS A 224 14.84 -14.48 -11.03
CA CYS A 224 13.58 -14.90 -11.64
C CYS A 224 13.30 -14.13 -12.92
N LYS A 225 12.62 -14.77 -13.89
CA LYS A 225 12.15 -14.12 -15.13
C LYS A 225 13.26 -13.34 -15.88
N GLY A 226 14.51 -13.81 -15.83
CA GLY A 226 15.68 -13.17 -16.45
C GLY A 226 16.22 -11.94 -15.71
N ALA A 227 15.82 -11.73 -14.47
CA ALA A 227 16.19 -10.59 -13.64
C ALA A 227 16.75 -11.03 -12.27
N SER A 228 17.66 -10.22 -11.73
CA SER A 228 18.06 -10.24 -10.33
C SER A 228 17.25 -9.16 -9.59
N VAL A 229 16.36 -9.59 -8.70
CA VAL A 229 15.41 -8.74 -7.96
C VAL A 229 15.88 -8.59 -6.52
N LEU A 230 16.29 -7.38 -6.12
CA LEU A 230 16.75 -7.09 -4.77
C LEU A 230 15.62 -6.51 -3.92
N LEU A 231 15.42 -7.08 -2.73
CA LEU A 231 14.58 -6.54 -1.65
C LEU A 231 15.47 -6.18 -0.47
N ALA A 232 15.57 -4.89 -0.14
CA ALA A 232 16.51 -4.37 0.85
C ALA A 232 15.85 -3.88 2.15
N HIS A 233 16.71 -3.46 3.08
CA HIS A 233 16.35 -2.91 4.39
C HIS A 233 15.53 -3.87 5.25
N MET A 234 15.72 -5.18 5.09
CA MET A 234 15.02 -6.21 5.84
C MET A 234 15.37 -6.14 7.35
N ARG A 235 14.44 -6.62 8.17
CA ARG A 235 14.57 -6.60 9.64
C ARG A 235 15.64 -7.60 10.09
N LYS A 236 16.43 -7.21 11.08
CA LYS A 236 17.44 -8.09 11.68
C LYS A 236 16.82 -9.40 12.20
N GLY A 237 17.43 -10.52 11.83
CA GLY A 237 17.03 -11.86 12.26
C GLY A 237 15.73 -12.34 11.61
N SER A 238 15.31 -11.72 10.51
CA SER A 238 14.05 -12.07 9.84
C SER A 238 14.23 -12.72 8.47
N VAL A 239 15.43 -12.70 7.88
CA VAL A 239 15.65 -13.25 6.54
C VAL A 239 15.56 -14.77 6.61
N ARG A 240 14.58 -15.36 5.90
CA ARG A 240 14.22 -16.79 6.02
C ARG A 240 14.79 -17.67 4.92
N VAL A 241 15.63 -17.10 4.07
CA VAL A 241 16.15 -17.72 2.85
C VAL A 241 17.66 -17.66 2.82
N ARG A 242 18.27 -18.52 2.02
CA ARG A 242 19.72 -18.64 1.84
C ARG A 242 20.06 -18.70 0.35
N PRO A 243 21.27 -18.28 -0.06
CA PRO A 243 21.74 -18.46 -1.43
C PRO A 243 21.59 -19.92 -1.88
N GLY A 244 21.01 -20.12 -3.06
CA GLY A 244 20.71 -21.44 -3.64
C GLY A 244 19.32 -21.99 -3.32
N ASP A 245 18.55 -21.39 -2.41
CA ASP A 245 17.17 -21.82 -2.13
C ASP A 245 16.27 -21.59 -3.36
N THR A 246 15.47 -22.60 -3.71
CA THR A 246 14.35 -22.45 -4.66
C THR A 246 13.12 -21.96 -3.89
N ILE A 247 12.52 -20.87 -4.36
CA ILE A 247 11.37 -20.24 -3.72
C ILE A 247 10.19 -20.11 -4.69
N GLN A 248 8.98 -20.16 -4.14
CA GLN A 248 7.74 -19.92 -4.90
C GLN A 248 7.26 -18.49 -4.69
N GLU A 249 6.66 -17.90 -5.72
CA GLU A 249 5.95 -16.63 -5.63
C GLU A 249 4.93 -16.66 -4.47
N GLY A 250 4.90 -15.61 -3.65
CA GLY A 250 4.07 -15.56 -2.45
C GLY A 250 4.63 -16.31 -1.22
N GLN A 251 5.81 -16.94 -1.31
CA GLN A 251 6.48 -17.51 -0.14
C GLN A 251 7.01 -16.41 0.79
N VAL A 252 6.92 -16.59 2.11
CA VAL A 252 7.50 -15.64 3.08
C VAL A 252 9.03 -15.71 3.06
N ILE A 253 9.67 -14.57 2.83
CA ILE A 253 11.14 -14.46 2.76
C ILE A 253 11.76 -13.63 3.90
N GLY A 254 10.94 -12.85 4.61
CA GLY A 254 11.36 -12.18 5.85
C GLY A 254 10.41 -11.05 6.25
N ASN A 255 10.94 -10.01 6.88
CA ASN A 255 10.16 -8.85 7.31
C ASN A 255 10.83 -7.53 6.90
N VAL A 256 10.03 -6.49 6.67
CA VAL A 256 10.50 -5.12 6.45
C VAL A 256 11.17 -4.59 7.72
N GLY A 257 12.34 -3.98 7.57
CA GLY A 257 13.13 -3.43 8.67
C GLY A 257 13.55 -1.98 8.44
N ASN A 258 14.71 -1.63 9.01
CA ASN A 258 15.40 -0.37 8.82
C ASN A 258 16.93 -0.54 8.88
N SER A 259 17.43 -1.66 8.36
CA SER A 259 18.87 -1.91 8.27
C SER A 259 19.47 -1.22 7.04
N GLY A 260 20.76 -0.86 7.08
CA GLY A 260 21.46 -0.26 5.94
C GLY A 260 21.32 1.27 5.85
N ASN A 261 21.50 1.82 4.64
CA ASN A 261 21.52 3.26 4.40
C ASN A 261 20.12 3.80 4.07
N THR A 262 19.24 3.80 5.07
CA THR A 262 17.83 4.22 4.94
C THR A 262 17.48 5.33 5.94
N ASP A 263 16.62 6.27 5.54
CA ASP A 263 16.16 7.37 6.39
C ASP A 263 15.01 6.96 7.33
N ILE A 264 14.14 6.01 6.92
CA ILE A 264 12.97 5.51 7.66
C ILE A 264 12.63 4.08 7.24
N PRO A 265 11.94 3.27 8.08
CA PRO A 265 11.48 1.94 7.66
C PRO A 265 10.63 1.99 6.40
N HIS A 266 11.04 1.23 5.38
CA HIS A 266 10.35 1.07 4.10
C HIS A 266 10.83 -0.21 3.40
N LEU A 267 10.11 -0.66 2.38
CA LEU A 267 10.62 -1.65 1.43
C LEU A 267 11.24 -0.93 0.25
N HIS A 268 12.53 -1.16 0.01
CA HIS A 268 13.20 -0.80 -1.24
C HIS A 268 13.29 -2.04 -2.13
N ILE A 269 12.84 -1.92 -3.39
CA ILE A 269 12.91 -2.99 -4.38
C ILE A 269 13.38 -2.46 -5.73
N HIS A 270 14.32 -3.16 -6.36
CA HIS A 270 14.71 -2.93 -7.75
C HIS A 270 15.04 -4.23 -8.47
N ALA A 271 15.07 -4.17 -9.80
CA ALA A 271 15.44 -5.29 -10.64
C ALA A 271 16.51 -4.87 -11.65
N VAL A 272 17.46 -5.76 -11.91
CA VAL A 272 18.46 -5.62 -12.96
C VAL A 272 18.44 -6.86 -13.84
N LYS A 273 18.77 -6.72 -15.12
CA LYS A 273 18.84 -7.84 -16.06
C LYS A 273 19.94 -8.79 -15.65
N GLN A 274 19.62 -10.08 -15.58
CA GLN A 274 20.61 -11.11 -15.33
C GLN A 274 21.50 -11.22 -16.57
N THR A 275 22.80 -10.94 -16.42
CA THR A 275 23.75 -11.04 -17.53
C THR A 275 24.66 -12.25 -17.32
N SER A 276 24.69 -13.13 -18.31
CA SER A 276 25.65 -14.23 -18.37
C SER A 276 27.00 -13.68 -18.78
N ILE A 277 27.91 -13.54 -17.81
CA ILE A 277 29.36 -13.63 -17.99
C ILE A 277 29.94 -12.53 -18.91
N ASN A 278 30.53 -11.48 -18.31
CA ASN A 278 31.23 -10.35 -18.96
C ASN A 278 30.37 -9.16 -19.44
N VAL A 279 29.65 -8.49 -18.55
CA VAL A 279 29.14 -7.15 -18.86
C VAL A 279 29.48 -6.18 -17.74
N THR A 280 30.31 -5.18 -18.05
CA THR A 280 30.61 -3.99 -17.22
C THR A 280 29.43 -3.03 -17.09
N ARG A 281 28.23 -3.44 -17.52
CA ARG A 281 27.04 -2.60 -17.64
C ARG A 281 25.88 -3.26 -16.88
N ILE A 282 25.47 -2.60 -15.80
CA ILE A 282 24.23 -2.91 -15.09
C ILE A 282 23.07 -2.36 -15.91
N GLU A 283 22.15 -3.22 -16.31
CA GLU A 283 20.93 -2.87 -17.03
C GLU A 283 19.73 -2.89 -16.07
N PRO A 284 19.24 -1.73 -15.60
CA PRO A 284 18.08 -1.68 -14.73
C PRO A 284 16.80 -2.04 -15.50
N LEU A 285 15.93 -2.84 -14.88
CA LEU A 285 14.65 -3.26 -15.45
C LEU A 285 13.49 -2.51 -14.83
N THR A 286 12.46 -2.29 -15.63
CA THR A 286 11.21 -1.71 -15.14
C THR A 286 10.35 -2.78 -14.46
N ILE A 287 9.97 -2.58 -13.20
CA ILE A 287 9.08 -3.49 -12.49
C ILE A 287 7.62 -3.16 -12.82
N VAL A 288 6.89 -4.19 -13.25
CA VAL A 288 5.44 -4.15 -13.44
C VAL A 288 4.81 -5.01 -12.34
N PHE A 289 4.28 -4.36 -11.30
CA PHE A 289 3.60 -5.01 -10.19
C PHE A 289 2.15 -5.32 -10.56
N ASP A 290 1.79 -6.60 -10.64
CA ASP A 290 0.41 -7.05 -10.92
C ASP A 290 -0.20 -6.36 -12.15
N GLY A 291 0.60 -6.18 -13.22
CA GLY A 291 0.19 -5.51 -14.46
C GLY A 291 0.28 -3.97 -14.44
N ARG A 292 0.75 -3.36 -13.35
CA ARG A 292 0.86 -1.90 -13.20
C ARG A 292 2.28 -1.43 -12.88
N ILE A 293 2.71 -0.37 -13.56
CA ILE A 293 3.93 0.38 -13.19
C ILE A 293 3.56 1.37 -12.09
N LEU A 294 4.25 1.28 -10.95
CA LEU A 294 3.99 2.10 -9.77
C LEU A 294 4.83 3.38 -9.76
N LYS A 295 4.16 4.54 -9.67
CA LYS A 295 4.79 5.88 -9.65
C LYS A 295 4.76 6.49 -8.25
N SER A 296 5.68 7.42 -7.96
CA SER A 296 5.64 8.19 -6.71
C SER A 296 4.28 8.86 -6.55
N GLY A 297 3.66 8.68 -5.38
CA GLY A 297 2.29 9.15 -5.16
C GLY A 297 1.21 8.09 -5.31
N ASP A 298 1.51 6.95 -5.93
CA ASP A 298 0.54 5.88 -6.08
C ASP A 298 0.20 5.25 -4.73
N SER A 299 -1.09 4.98 -4.52
CA SER A 299 -1.57 4.15 -3.43
C SER A 299 -1.94 2.76 -3.94
N ILE A 300 -1.55 1.74 -3.18
CA ILE A 300 -1.87 0.33 -3.42
C ILE A 300 -2.70 -0.14 -2.24
N GLU A 301 -3.87 -0.71 -2.50
CA GLU A 301 -4.67 -1.33 -1.46
C GLU A 301 -4.58 -2.84 -1.66
N GLN A 302 -3.71 -3.46 -0.87
CA GLN A 302 -3.64 -4.90 -0.75
C GLN A 302 -4.70 -5.30 0.27
N ASN A 303 -5.92 -5.45 -0.21
CA ASN A 303 -6.87 -6.23 0.56
C ASN A 303 -6.26 -7.62 0.72
N GLN A 304 -6.36 -8.22 1.91
CA GLN A 304 -6.24 -9.67 2.02
C GLN A 304 -6.90 -10.27 0.80
N GLU A 305 -6.17 -11.05 0.01
CA GLU A 305 -6.76 -11.98 -0.96
C GLU A 305 -7.98 -12.61 -0.27
N ASN A 306 -9.17 -12.12 -0.59
CA ASN A 306 -10.40 -12.20 0.18
C ASN A 306 -10.42 -13.20 1.34
N VAL A 307 -9.84 -12.91 2.50
CA VAL A 307 -9.90 -13.74 3.74
C VAL A 307 -9.47 -15.23 3.57
N LEU A 308 -9.24 -15.73 2.37
CA LEU A 308 -9.27 -17.15 2.00
C LEU A 308 -8.19 -17.54 0.97
N GLY A 309 -7.45 -16.59 0.38
CA GLY A 309 -6.38 -16.90 -0.59
C GLY A 309 -6.88 -17.35 -1.97
N TYR A 310 -8.09 -16.94 -2.38
CA TYR A 310 -8.64 -17.23 -3.71
C TYR A 310 -8.69 -15.95 -4.56
N ALA A 311 -8.30 -16.08 -5.85
CA ALA A 311 -8.60 -15.06 -6.85
C ALA A 311 -10.12 -14.91 -7.02
N VAL A 312 -10.56 -13.76 -7.51
CA VAL A 312 -12.00 -13.49 -7.77
C VAL A 312 -12.24 -13.31 -9.24
N THR A 313 -13.35 -13.84 -9.73
CA THR A 313 -13.88 -13.53 -11.05
C THR A 313 -15.33 -13.08 -10.97
N GLN A 314 -15.72 -12.21 -11.91
CA GLN A 314 -17.13 -11.98 -12.20
C GLN A 314 -17.57 -13.06 -13.19
N TYR A 315 -18.68 -13.74 -12.91
CA TYR A 315 -19.22 -14.78 -13.79
C TYR A 315 -20.70 -14.54 -14.03
N GLN A 316 -21.09 -14.49 -15.30
CA GLN A 316 -22.49 -14.36 -15.69
C GLN A 316 -23.12 -15.76 -15.76
N LEU A 317 -24.08 -16.00 -14.86
CA LEU A 317 -24.83 -17.25 -14.81
C LEU A 317 -26.32 -16.91 -14.87
N GLU A 318 -26.99 -17.44 -15.88
CA GLU A 318 -28.36 -17.02 -16.22
C GLU A 318 -28.36 -15.49 -16.48
N ASP A 319 -29.31 -14.76 -15.90
CA ASP A 319 -29.46 -13.30 -16.07
C ASP A 319 -28.78 -12.48 -14.95
N LYS A 320 -27.88 -13.08 -14.17
CA LYS A 320 -27.19 -12.43 -13.05
C LYS A 320 -25.68 -12.58 -13.14
N THR A 321 -24.98 -11.54 -12.69
CA THR A 321 -23.52 -11.57 -12.51
C THR A 321 -23.21 -11.86 -11.06
N TYR A 322 -22.37 -12.85 -10.82
CA TYR A 322 -21.93 -13.27 -9.49
C TYR A 322 -20.44 -13.01 -9.32
N THR A 323 -20.06 -12.63 -8.10
CA THR A 323 -18.65 -12.52 -7.70
C THR A 323 -18.20 -13.86 -7.11
N LEU A 324 -17.27 -14.57 -7.73
CA LEU A 324 -16.90 -15.94 -7.36
C LEU A 324 -15.42 -16.08 -7.03
N PHE A 325 -15.10 -16.86 -5.99
CA PHE A 325 -13.74 -17.32 -5.73
C PHE A 325 -13.29 -18.39 -6.73
N VAL A 326 -12.05 -18.34 -7.19
CA VAL A 326 -11.53 -19.22 -8.23
C VAL A 326 -10.73 -20.37 -7.64
N ALA A 327 -11.24 -21.59 -7.78
CA ALA A 327 -10.57 -22.84 -7.50
C ALA A 327 -10.06 -23.46 -8.81
N ASP A 328 -8.79 -23.22 -9.13
CA ASP A 328 -8.10 -23.58 -10.38
C ASP A 328 -6.95 -24.59 -10.18
N THR A 329 -6.75 -25.04 -8.95
CA THR A 329 -5.71 -26.00 -8.55
C THR A 329 -6.33 -27.14 -7.75
N GLN A 330 -5.66 -28.29 -7.73
CA GLN A 330 -6.16 -29.48 -7.04
C GLN A 330 -6.36 -29.22 -5.54
N GLU A 331 -5.46 -28.48 -4.91
CA GLU A 331 -5.54 -28.09 -3.50
C GLU A 331 -6.80 -27.25 -3.25
N LYS A 332 -7.07 -26.26 -4.12
CA LYS A 332 -8.26 -25.41 -4.03
C LYS A 332 -9.54 -26.20 -4.29
N TRP A 333 -9.54 -27.15 -5.23
CA TRP A 333 -10.69 -28.02 -5.49
C TRP A 333 -11.01 -28.89 -4.27
N MET A 334 -9.98 -29.47 -3.64
CA MET A 334 -10.16 -30.30 -2.46
C MET A 334 -10.63 -29.49 -1.26
N SER A 335 -10.19 -28.23 -1.12
CA SER A 335 -10.58 -27.34 -0.02
C SER A 335 -12.02 -26.81 -0.17
N GLY A 336 -12.42 -26.41 -1.38
CA GLY A 336 -13.73 -25.82 -1.66
C GLY A 336 -14.13 -24.75 -0.63
N LEU A 337 -15.39 -24.79 -0.20
CA LEU A 337 -15.93 -23.93 0.86
C LEU A 337 -15.93 -24.57 2.26
N MET A 338 -15.04 -25.54 2.51
CA MET A 338 -14.92 -26.17 3.83
C MET A 338 -14.54 -25.14 4.91
N ASP A 339 -15.08 -25.38 6.10
CA ASP A 339 -14.91 -24.59 7.32
C ASP A 339 -15.42 -23.14 7.24
N LYS A 340 -16.08 -22.76 6.13
CA LYS A 340 -16.64 -21.42 5.95
C LYS A 340 -18.04 -21.36 6.53
N LYS A 341 -18.26 -20.40 7.45
CA LYS A 341 -19.60 -20.09 8.02
C LYS A 341 -20.29 -18.92 7.32
N LYS A 342 -19.52 -18.12 6.59
CA LYS A 342 -19.94 -16.97 5.81
C LYS A 342 -18.93 -16.75 4.69
N LEU A 343 -19.40 -16.17 3.59
CA LEU A 343 -18.59 -15.70 2.48
C LEU A 343 -18.68 -14.17 2.44
N ASP A 344 -17.56 -13.49 2.74
CA ASP A 344 -17.42 -12.04 2.62
C ASP A 344 -16.68 -11.74 1.31
N GLY A 345 -17.20 -10.82 0.49
CA GLY A 345 -16.57 -10.42 -0.77
C GLY A 345 -16.84 -11.33 -1.97
N ALA A 346 -17.61 -12.42 -1.82
CA ALA A 346 -18.05 -13.27 -2.92
C ALA A 346 -19.44 -13.89 -2.64
N ASP A 347 -20.14 -14.26 -3.71
CA ASP A 347 -21.41 -14.97 -3.68
C ASP A 347 -21.24 -16.49 -3.67
N GLY A 348 -20.04 -16.99 -4.01
CA GLY A 348 -19.75 -18.40 -4.17
C GLY A 348 -18.33 -18.72 -4.63
N MET A 349 -18.13 -19.92 -5.15
CA MET A 349 -16.86 -20.42 -5.68
C MET A 349 -17.05 -21.10 -7.04
N ILE A 350 -16.15 -20.82 -7.98
CA ILE A 350 -16.06 -21.47 -9.29
C ILE A 350 -14.85 -22.40 -9.30
N PHE A 351 -15.09 -23.63 -9.74
CA PHE A 351 -14.10 -24.69 -9.90
C PHE A 351 -13.85 -24.87 -11.39
N ILE A 352 -12.63 -24.60 -11.83
CA ILE A 352 -12.21 -24.71 -13.23
C ILE A 352 -11.31 -25.92 -13.35
N PHE A 353 -11.67 -26.86 -14.24
CA PHE A 353 -10.92 -28.08 -14.47
C PHE A 353 -10.24 -28.06 -15.84
N PRO A 354 -9.04 -28.67 -15.99
CA PRO A 354 -8.35 -28.76 -17.27
C PRO A 354 -9.03 -29.74 -18.25
N ASP A 355 -9.87 -30.65 -17.73
CA ASP A 355 -10.53 -31.72 -18.49
C ASP A 355 -12.03 -31.81 -18.19
N SER A 356 -12.83 -32.09 -19.23
CA SER A 356 -14.27 -32.33 -19.10
C SER A 356 -14.53 -33.80 -18.77
N ARG A 357 -14.96 -34.09 -17.54
CA ARG A 357 -15.29 -35.46 -17.07
C ARG A 357 -16.36 -35.45 -16.00
N SER A 358 -16.86 -36.63 -15.62
CA SER A 358 -17.77 -36.76 -14.47
C SER A 358 -17.05 -36.32 -13.19
N ARG A 359 -17.70 -35.46 -12.40
CA ARG A 359 -17.16 -34.90 -11.14
C ARG A 359 -18.11 -35.20 -9.99
N SER A 360 -17.55 -35.37 -8.80
CA SER A 360 -18.32 -35.53 -7.58
C SER A 360 -17.89 -34.49 -6.55
N PHE A 361 -18.87 -33.97 -5.82
CA PHE A 361 -18.71 -32.98 -4.75
C PHE A 361 -19.38 -33.49 -3.48
N TRP A 362 -18.98 -32.97 -2.33
CA TRP A 362 -19.53 -33.36 -1.04
C TRP A 362 -19.74 -32.16 -0.14
N ASN A 363 -20.48 -32.36 0.95
CA ASN A 363 -20.66 -31.33 1.98
C ASN A 363 -19.83 -31.54 3.26
N LYS A 364 -18.87 -32.48 3.28
CA LYS A 364 -17.97 -32.69 4.43
C LYS A 364 -17.34 -31.36 4.85
N ASN A 365 -17.47 -31.00 6.13
CA ASN A 365 -17.01 -29.73 6.72
C ASN A 365 -17.57 -28.44 6.06
N THR A 366 -18.64 -28.53 5.26
CA THR A 366 -19.26 -27.36 4.62
C THR A 366 -20.46 -26.89 5.44
N TYR A 367 -20.37 -25.69 6.03
CA TYR A 367 -21.43 -25.15 6.91
C TYR A 367 -22.46 -24.27 6.21
N LEU A 368 -22.30 -24.03 4.91
CA LEU A 368 -23.19 -23.22 4.07
C LEU A 368 -24.10 -24.13 3.25
N ASP A 369 -25.33 -23.69 3.00
CA ASP A 369 -26.21 -24.36 2.04
C ASP A 369 -25.88 -23.85 0.64
N LEU A 370 -25.71 -24.77 -0.32
CA LEU A 370 -25.13 -24.47 -1.61
C LEU A 370 -26.06 -24.87 -2.76
N ASP A 371 -26.21 -23.97 -3.74
CA ASP A 371 -26.70 -24.31 -5.07
C ASP A 371 -25.48 -24.68 -5.94
N ILE A 372 -25.46 -25.90 -6.46
CA ILE A 372 -24.35 -26.45 -7.24
C ILE A 372 -24.76 -26.49 -8.71
N TYR A 373 -24.02 -25.79 -9.56
CA TYR A 373 -24.22 -25.75 -11.00
C TYR A 373 -23.14 -26.56 -11.71
N TRP A 374 -23.57 -27.51 -12.53
CA TRP A 374 -22.72 -28.34 -13.38
C TRP A 374 -22.64 -27.72 -14.77
N ILE A 375 -21.45 -27.37 -15.24
CA ILE A 375 -21.24 -26.64 -16.50
C ILE A 375 -20.25 -27.38 -17.39
N ASN A 376 -20.56 -27.45 -18.68
CA ASN A 376 -19.67 -27.97 -19.71
C ASN A 376 -19.66 -27.01 -20.90
N GLN A 377 -18.48 -26.53 -21.32
CA GLN A 377 -18.31 -25.59 -22.42
C GLN A 377 -19.26 -24.38 -22.31
N HIS A 378 -19.30 -23.75 -21.13
CA HIS A 378 -20.16 -22.60 -20.80
C HIS A 378 -21.67 -22.86 -20.75
N LYS A 379 -22.13 -24.09 -20.98
CA LYS A 379 -23.54 -24.46 -20.86
C LYS A 379 -23.82 -25.17 -19.54
N VAL A 380 -24.85 -24.72 -18.82
CA VAL A 380 -25.36 -25.42 -17.63
C VAL A 380 -25.99 -26.75 -18.06
N VAL A 381 -25.45 -27.86 -17.56
CA VAL A 381 -25.92 -29.22 -17.84
C VAL A 381 -26.67 -29.84 -16.65
N GLY A 382 -26.63 -29.19 -15.49
CA GLY A 382 -27.43 -29.58 -14.33
C GLY A 382 -27.31 -28.59 -13.18
N LYS A 383 -28.29 -28.67 -12.27
CA LYS A 383 -28.30 -27.94 -11.01
C LYS A 383 -28.77 -28.88 -9.90
N VAL A 384 -28.11 -28.84 -8.75
CA VAL A 384 -28.52 -29.58 -7.56
C VAL A 384 -28.36 -28.72 -6.32
N PHE A 385 -29.22 -28.93 -5.33
CA PHE A 385 -29.12 -28.28 -4.04
C PHE A 385 -28.43 -29.19 -3.03
N LEU A 386 -27.38 -28.67 -2.39
CA LEU A 386 -26.59 -29.39 -1.40
C LEU A 386 -26.71 -28.68 -0.04
N LEU A 387 -27.37 -29.36 0.90
CA LEU A 387 -27.52 -28.90 2.28
C LEU A 387 -26.17 -28.94 3.02
N SER A 388 -25.96 -27.98 3.93
CA SER A 388 -24.82 -27.96 4.83
C SER A 388 -24.71 -29.23 5.69
N ILE A 389 -23.50 -29.58 6.12
CA ILE A 389 -23.24 -30.75 6.96
C ILE A 389 -24.04 -30.74 8.27
N LYS A 390 -24.33 -29.53 8.78
CA LYS A 390 -25.16 -29.35 9.98
C LYS A 390 -26.60 -29.79 9.77
N LYS A 391 -27.14 -29.63 8.57
CA LYS A 391 -28.52 -29.99 8.23
C LYS A 391 -28.64 -31.44 7.80
N THR A 392 -27.65 -31.97 7.09
CA THR A 392 -27.67 -33.38 6.67
C THR A 392 -27.31 -34.35 7.79
N GLY A 393 -26.49 -33.93 8.76
CA GLY A 393 -26.02 -34.79 9.86
C GLY A 393 -24.98 -35.84 9.46
N SER A 394 -24.82 -36.11 8.17
CA SER A 394 -23.81 -37.00 7.58
C SER A 394 -23.30 -36.44 6.26
N VAL A 395 -22.15 -36.94 5.80
CA VAL A 395 -21.55 -36.50 4.53
C VAL A 395 -22.41 -37.00 3.37
N VAL A 396 -22.91 -36.06 2.56
CA VAL A 396 -23.63 -36.33 1.33
C VAL A 396 -22.71 -36.04 0.15
N THR A 397 -22.68 -36.97 -0.80
CA THR A 397 -21.93 -36.82 -2.06
C THR A 397 -22.92 -36.70 -3.22
N ILE A 398 -22.66 -35.77 -4.12
CA ILE A 398 -23.40 -35.52 -5.36
C ILE A 398 -22.46 -35.71 -6.53
N SER A 399 -23.00 -36.12 -7.67
CA SER A 399 -22.23 -36.32 -8.90
C SER A 399 -22.86 -35.55 -10.06
N SER A 400 -22.02 -35.12 -10.99
CA SER A 400 -22.48 -34.43 -12.20
C SER A 400 -23.33 -35.35 -13.07
N PRO A 401 -24.38 -34.84 -13.73
CA PRO A 401 -25.25 -35.64 -14.60
C PRO A 401 -24.57 -36.07 -15.90
N SER A 402 -23.50 -35.39 -16.29
CA SER A 402 -22.67 -35.65 -17.47
C SER A 402 -21.25 -35.12 -17.25
N SER A 403 -20.38 -35.20 -18.26
CA SER A 403 -19.05 -34.60 -18.20
C SER A 403 -19.12 -33.08 -18.05
N VAL A 404 -18.28 -32.53 -17.18
CA VAL A 404 -18.19 -31.09 -16.88
C VAL A 404 -16.75 -30.64 -16.80
N ASP A 405 -16.49 -29.42 -17.27
CA ASP A 405 -15.20 -28.72 -17.16
C ASP A 405 -15.24 -27.62 -16.09
N THR A 406 -16.43 -27.23 -15.63
CA THR A 406 -16.64 -26.14 -14.68
C THR A 406 -17.76 -26.49 -13.69
N VAL A 407 -17.57 -26.15 -12.42
CA VAL A 407 -18.62 -26.27 -11.38
C VAL A 407 -18.71 -24.97 -10.59
N ILE A 408 -19.92 -24.50 -10.29
CA ILE A 408 -20.13 -23.31 -9.45
C ILE A 408 -20.91 -23.70 -8.21
N GLU A 409 -20.38 -23.35 -7.04
CA GLU A 409 -21.06 -23.39 -5.74
C GLU A 409 -21.53 -21.98 -5.38
N LEU A 410 -22.84 -21.75 -5.31
CA LEU A 410 -23.42 -20.48 -4.84
C LEU A 410 -23.98 -20.62 -3.44
N VAL A 411 -23.68 -19.67 -2.56
CA VAL A 411 -24.25 -19.65 -1.21
C VAL A 411 -25.70 -19.23 -1.30
N ARG A 412 -26.57 -20.09 -0.80
CA ARG A 412 -28.00 -19.77 -0.69
C ARG A 412 -28.19 -18.81 0.49
N ARG A 413 -28.70 -17.62 0.19
CA ARG A 413 -29.05 -16.59 1.20
C ARG A 413 -30.49 -16.72 1.66
#